data_AF-A0A4P8IJ29-F1
#
_entry.id   AF-A0A4P8IJ29-F1
#
_cell.length_a   1.000
_cell.length_b   1.000
_cell.length_c   1.000
_cell.angle_alpha   90.00
_cell.angle_beta   90.00
_cell.angle_gamma   90.00
#
_symmetry.space_group_name_H-M   'P 1'
#
loop_
_entity.id
_entity.type
_entity.pdbx_description
1 polymer ?
#
loop_
_entity_poly.entity_id
_entity_poly.type
_entity_poly.pdbx_seq_one_letter_code
_entity_poly.pdbx_strand_id
1 'polypeptide(L)'
;MERWIRENNDRSDYFEALTTGTFPETVLELLKEASLFYHVPAAYLFPVPDMQKPDSLNFFQVDHNWVLALLDGICSVGRNASIDYSHDTEMIVEIYRRALKENGQVRLGLQGKEVSDTGGEIPEVISGFLLNSVLVENFRGLEFRAYDEREGGSPLEALRIETLGRHLLLGIFKGEIKRLEIAQPPEGLHFGFLTEGGVLKKSVRDMNEGRLIKKQADLVWKSKEDRVIDVKASAANLKKTAELPQMTSAEFALEMIQNAQTGVFRMGESKAVEGGL
;
A
#
# COMPACT_ATOMS: atom_id res chain seq x y z
N MET A 1 29.88 45.78 -29.56
CA MET A 1 30.34 44.59 -28.80
C MET A 1 29.67 44.70 -27.44
N GLU A 2 28.47 44.11 -27.31
CA GLU A 2 27.66 44.24 -26.10
C GLU A 2 28.29 43.42 -24.97
N ARG A 3 28.50 44.09 -23.83
CA ARG A 3 29.18 43.55 -22.65
C ARG A 3 28.22 42.59 -21.96
N TRP A 4 28.53 41.28 -21.97
CA TRP A 4 27.70 40.22 -21.39
C TRP A 4 27.66 40.20 -19.85
N ILE A 5 28.48 41.02 -19.18
CA ILE A 5 28.57 41.09 -17.73
C ILE A 5 27.84 42.36 -17.29
N ARG A 6 26.71 42.19 -16.58
CA ARG A 6 26.01 43.29 -15.90
C ARG A 6 26.96 43.91 -14.87
N GLU A 7 27.32 45.17 -15.05
CA GLU A 7 27.97 46.00 -14.03
C GLU A 7 26.93 46.31 -12.95
N ASN A 8 27.25 45.98 -11.69
CA ASN A 8 26.38 45.99 -10.51
C ASN A 8 25.23 44.97 -10.52
N ASN A 9 25.58 43.69 -10.31
CA ASN A 9 24.67 42.83 -9.54
C ASN A 9 25.02 43.08 -8.07
N ASP A 10 24.11 43.70 -7.31
CA ASP A 10 24.23 43.71 -5.86
C ASP A 10 24.21 42.24 -5.40
N ARG A 11 25.26 41.82 -4.68
CA ARG A 11 25.45 40.42 -4.25
C ARG A 11 25.38 40.27 -2.74
N SER A 12 24.95 41.31 -2.01
CA SER A 12 24.72 41.26 -0.57
C SER A 12 23.68 40.22 -0.16
N ASP A 13 22.71 39.96 -1.03
CA ASP A 13 21.51 39.21 -0.68
C ASP A 13 21.70 37.69 -0.83
N TYR A 14 22.82 37.22 -1.41
CA TYR A 14 23.12 35.78 -1.50
C TYR A 14 23.35 35.14 -0.12
N PHE A 15 23.71 35.94 0.87
CA PHE A 15 24.00 35.51 2.24
C PHE A 15 22.90 35.94 3.22
N GLU A 16 21.80 36.54 2.75
CA GLU A 16 20.61 36.70 3.60
C GLU A 16 20.02 35.31 3.84
N ALA A 17 20.03 34.89 5.11
CA ALA A 17 19.53 33.58 5.51
C ALA A 17 18.07 33.43 5.06
N LEU A 18 17.78 32.35 4.33
CA LEU A 18 16.40 31.98 3.99
C LEU A 18 15.61 31.83 5.29
N THR A 19 14.53 32.60 5.43
CA THR A 19 13.54 32.39 6.47
C THR A 19 12.58 31.27 6.05
N THR A 20 11.87 30.66 6.99
CA THR A 20 10.89 29.59 6.70
C THR A 20 9.82 30.01 5.69
N GLY A 21 9.48 31.31 5.61
CA GLY A 21 8.56 31.86 4.61
C GLY A 21 9.14 32.01 3.19
N THR A 22 10.45 31.80 3.02
CA THR A 22 11.17 31.89 1.74
C THR A 22 11.71 30.56 1.24
N PHE A 23 11.45 29.45 1.95
CA PHE A 23 11.90 28.13 1.52
C PHE A 23 11.21 27.72 0.21
N PRO A 24 11.94 27.27 -0.82
CA PRO A 24 11.33 26.90 -2.10
C PRO A 24 10.33 25.76 -1.96
N GLU A 25 9.07 25.99 -2.34
CA GLU A 25 8.00 24.98 -2.20
C GLU A 25 8.31 23.71 -3.00
N THR A 26 8.98 23.81 -4.15
CA THR A 26 9.42 22.66 -4.95
C THR A 26 10.40 21.75 -4.21
N VAL A 27 11.26 22.32 -3.37
CA VAL A 27 12.17 21.53 -2.53
C VAL A 27 11.40 20.91 -1.38
N LEU A 28 10.41 21.61 -0.82
CA LEU A 28 9.55 21.05 0.23
C LEU A 28 8.74 19.86 -0.30
N GLU A 29 8.18 19.96 -1.51
CA GLU A 29 7.51 18.84 -2.20
C GLU A 29 8.45 17.64 -2.38
N LEU A 30 9.69 17.88 -2.83
CA LEU A 30 10.71 16.85 -2.92
C LEU A 30 11.00 16.18 -1.56
N LEU A 31 11.05 16.95 -0.48
CA LEU A 31 11.28 16.42 0.87
C LEU A 31 10.07 15.62 1.39
N LYS A 32 8.83 16.06 1.10
CA LYS A 32 7.62 15.28 1.39
C LYS A 32 7.68 13.92 0.70
N GLU A 33 8.03 13.90 -0.58
CA GLU A 33 8.22 12.67 -1.36
C GLU A 33 9.36 11.80 -0.80
N ALA A 34 10.55 12.38 -0.57
CA ALA A 34 11.68 11.65 -0.02
C ALA A 34 11.39 11.03 1.37
N SER A 35 10.56 11.70 2.19
CA SER A 35 10.13 11.16 3.49
C SER A 35 9.30 9.88 3.39
N LEU A 36 8.71 9.61 2.21
CA LEU A 36 8.00 8.37 1.87
C LEU A 36 8.84 7.46 0.96
N PHE A 37 10.16 7.69 0.92
CA PHE A 37 11.15 6.97 0.13
C PHE A 37 10.98 7.04 -1.39
N TYR A 38 10.27 8.05 -1.90
CA TYR A 38 10.38 8.36 -3.32
C TYR A 38 11.83 8.78 -3.60
N HIS A 39 12.29 8.55 -4.83
CA HIS A 39 13.67 8.83 -5.26
C HIS A 39 14.76 7.95 -4.62
N VAL A 40 14.39 6.99 -3.76
CA VAL A 40 15.32 5.98 -3.24
C VAL A 40 15.18 4.69 -4.05
N PRO A 41 16.23 4.21 -4.73
CA PRO A 41 16.18 2.93 -5.44
C PRO A 41 15.82 1.79 -4.48
N ALA A 42 14.92 0.90 -4.91
CA ALA A 42 14.42 -0.22 -4.11
C ALA A 42 15.54 -1.08 -3.50
N ALA A 43 16.66 -1.24 -4.21
CA ALA A 43 17.83 -1.98 -3.72
C ALA A 43 18.42 -1.42 -2.41
N TYR A 44 18.26 -0.13 -2.12
CA TYR A 44 18.72 0.49 -0.87
C TYR A 44 17.70 0.38 0.28
N LEU A 45 16.42 0.13 -0.02
CA LEU A 45 15.36 0.03 1.00
C LEU A 45 15.30 -1.36 1.64
N PHE A 46 15.83 -2.39 0.97
CA PHE A 46 15.66 -3.79 1.37
C PHE A 46 17.02 -4.45 1.61
N PRO A 47 17.69 -4.15 2.75
CA PRO A 47 19.07 -4.56 3.02
C PRO A 47 19.21 -6.07 3.30
N VAL A 48 18.11 -6.76 3.64
CA VAL A 48 18.14 -8.19 3.99
C VAL A 48 17.61 -9.02 2.82
N PRO A 49 18.36 -10.01 2.30
CA PRO A 49 17.92 -10.87 1.20
C PRO A 49 16.56 -11.55 1.43
N ASP A 50 16.28 -11.87 2.69
CA ASP A 50 15.03 -12.51 3.11
C ASP A 50 13.78 -11.67 2.83
N MET A 51 13.90 -10.33 2.80
CA MET A 51 12.80 -9.42 2.47
C MET A 51 12.35 -9.54 1.03
N GLN A 52 13.21 -10.04 0.14
CA GLN A 52 12.95 -10.19 -1.28
C GLN A 52 12.69 -11.66 -1.67
N LYS A 53 12.42 -12.54 -0.70
CA LYS A 53 12.03 -13.93 -1.02
C LYS A 53 10.77 -13.94 -1.90
N PRO A 54 10.74 -14.79 -2.95
CA PRO A 54 9.52 -15.00 -3.71
C PRO A 54 8.36 -15.46 -2.82
N ASP A 55 7.15 -15.02 -3.13
CA ASP A 55 5.91 -15.31 -2.40
C ASP A 55 5.99 -15.02 -0.89
N SER A 56 6.55 -13.86 -0.57
CA SER A 56 6.66 -13.38 0.80
C SER A 56 5.89 -12.09 1.05
N LEU A 57 5.39 -11.96 2.28
CA LEU A 57 4.80 -10.74 2.83
C LEU A 57 5.59 -10.37 4.08
N ASN A 58 6.31 -9.26 4.03
CA ASN A 58 7.16 -8.79 5.12
C ASN A 58 6.61 -7.46 5.64
N PHE A 59 6.43 -7.36 6.95
CA PHE A 59 6.03 -6.11 7.60
C PHE A 59 7.24 -5.41 8.18
N PHE A 60 7.21 -4.08 8.23
CA PHE A 60 8.29 -3.27 8.78
C PHE A 60 7.74 -2.01 9.44
N GLN A 61 8.54 -1.41 10.31
CA GLN A 61 8.33 -0.07 10.83
C GLN A 61 9.40 0.85 10.24
N VAL A 62 9.03 2.10 9.95
CA VAL A 62 9.95 3.13 9.49
C VAL A 62 10.68 3.73 10.68
N ASP A 63 12.00 3.80 10.60
CA ASP A 63 12.83 4.51 11.58
C ASP A 63 12.87 6.01 11.23
N HIS A 64 12.32 6.85 12.11
CA HIS A 64 12.31 8.30 11.92
C HIS A 64 13.70 8.91 11.85
N ASN A 65 14.70 8.37 12.56
CA ASN A 65 16.08 8.88 12.49
C ASN A 65 16.69 8.58 11.11
N TRP A 66 16.37 7.43 10.51
CA TRP A 66 16.81 7.13 9.15
C TRP A 66 16.19 8.09 8.13
N VAL A 67 14.90 8.40 8.27
CA VAL A 67 14.23 9.39 7.41
C VAL A 67 14.87 10.76 7.59
N LEU A 68 15.09 11.21 8.83
CA LEU A 68 15.75 12.50 9.10
C LEU A 68 17.17 12.54 8.52
N ALA A 69 17.94 11.45 8.63
CA ALA A 69 19.27 11.37 8.03
C ALA A 69 19.24 11.40 6.50
N LEU A 70 18.23 10.79 5.87
CA LEU A 70 18.01 10.89 4.42
C LEU A 70 17.71 12.34 4.00
N LEU A 71 16.78 13.01 4.68
CA LEU A 71 16.42 14.40 4.40
C LEU A 71 17.61 15.34 4.64
N ASP A 72 18.39 15.11 5.70
CA ASP A 72 19.63 15.84 5.98
C ASP A 72 20.67 15.64 4.89
N GLY A 73 20.85 14.40 4.41
CA GLY A 73 21.71 14.11 3.27
C GLY A 73 21.33 14.90 2.01
N ILE A 74 20.03 14.98 1.70
CA ILE A 74 19.52 15.75 0.55
C ILE A 74 19.84 17.24 0.71
N CYS A 75 19.64 17.81 1.89
CA CYS A 75 19.89 19.24 2.14
C CYS A 75 21.36 19.56 2.47
N SER A 76 22.23 18.56 2.64
CA SER A 76 23.65 18.77 2.97
C SER A 76 24.47 19.32 1.81
N VAL A 77 23.91 19.34 0.59
CA VAL A 77 24.59 19.84 -0.60
C VAL A 77 24.90 21.33 -0.45
N GLY A 78 26.18 21.66 -0.35
CA GLY A 78 26.65 23.05 -0.26
C GLY A 78 27.06 23.52 1.14
N ARG A 79 26.97 22.66 2.17
CA ARG A 79 27.54 22.95 3.50
C ARG A 79 29.07 22.90 3.43
N ASN A 80 29.73 24.06 3.36
CA ASN A 80 31.19 24.15 3.20
C ASN A 80 31.90 24.73 4.43
N ALA A 81 31.18 25.50 5.25
CA ALA A 81 31.70 26.12 6.46
C ALA A 81 30.77 25.91 7.66
N SER A 82 31.30 26.07 8.87
CA SER A 82 30.56 25.89 10.12
C SER A 82 29.36 26.85 10.26
N ILE A 83 29.44 28.02 9.63
CA ILE A 83 28.36 29.00 9.60
C ILE A 83 27.15 28.49 8.80
N ASP A 84 27.37 27.77 7.70
CA ASP A 84 26.31 27.16 6.90
C ASP A 84 25.52 26.15 7.76
N TYR A 85 26.22 25.37 8.56
CA TYR A 85 25.62 24.37 9.45
C TYR A 85 24.72 25.00 10.52
N SER A 86 25.15 26.09 11.16
CA SER A 86 24.38 26.77 12.20
C SER A 86 23.12 27.43 11.66
N HIS A 87 23.20 28.09 10.50
CA HIS A 87 22.03 28.68 9.84
C HIS A 87 21.04 27.62 9.34
N ASP A 88 21.57 26.53 8.78
CA ASP A 88 20.77 25.41 8.31
C ASP A 88 20.02 24.73 9.45
N THR A 89 20.69 24.42 10.56
CA THR A 89 20.12 23.59 11.64
C THR A 89 18.79 24.12 12.18
N GLU A 90 18.65 25.44 12.36
CA GLU A 90 17.42 26.03 12.89
C GLU A 90 16.27 26.00 11.89
N MET A 91 16.54 26.35 10.63
CA MET A 91 15.53 26.40 9.56
C MET A 91 15.12 24.99 9.12
N ILE A 92 16.08 24.11 8.93
CA ILE A 92 15.89 22.77 8.38
C ILE A 92 15.04 21.88 9.29
N VAL A 93 15.17 22.02 10.61
CA VAL A 93 14.33 21.25 11.55
C VAL A 93 12.85 21.54 11.34
N GLU A 94 12.50 22.81 11.14
CA GLU A 94 11.10 23.20 10.89
C GLU A 94 10.63 22.70 9.51
N ILE A 95 11.49 22.77 8.50
CA ILE A 95 11.20 22.23 7.16
C ILE A 95 11.00 20.70 7.19
N TYR A 96 11.82 19.95 7.93
CA TYR A 96 11.66 18.50 8.06
C TYR A 96 10.39 18.11 8.80
N ARG A 97 10.07 18.84 9.88
CA ARG A 97 8.80 18.66 10.59
C ARG A 97 7.62 18.92 9.66
N ARG A 98 7.67 20.00 8.87
CA ARG A 98 6.65 20.34 7.88
C ARG A 98 6.53 19.26 6.81
N ALA A 99 7.65 18.77 6.27
CA ALA A 99 7.67 17.70 5.27
C ALA A 99 7.04 16.40 5.82
N LEU A 100 7.39 15.98 7.03
CA LEU A 100 6.83 14.79 7.69
C LEU A 100 5.35 14.94 8.05
N LYS A 101 4.94 16.15 8.46
CA LYS A 101 3.54 16.47 8.77
C LYS A 101 2.66 16.41 7.53
N GLU A 102 3.16 16.94 6.43
CA GLU A 102 2.42 17.11 5.18
C GLU A 102 2.63 15.95 4.19
N ASN A 103 3.38 14.89 4.53
CA ASN A 103 3.69 13.81 3.59
C ASN A 103 2.46 13.01 3.11
N GLY A 104 1.38 12.94 3.90
CA GLY A 104 0.11 12.33 3.48
C GLY A 104 -0.52 13.01 2.26
N GLN A 105 -0.18 14.28 2.03
CA GLN A 105 -0.63 15.05 0.87
C GLN A 105 -0.06 14.53 -0.45
N VAL A 106 1.10 13.88 -0.44
CA VAL A 106 1.76 13.37 -1.66
C VAL A 106 0.83 12.43 -2.42
N ARG A 107 0.24 11.46 -1.72
CA ARG A 107 -0.67 10.49 -2.35
C ARG A 107 -2.00 11.13 -2.76
N LEU A 108 -2.51 12.09 -1.99
CA LEU A 108 -3.73 12.82 -2.36
C LEU A 108 -3.52 13.62 -3.66
N GLY A 109 -2.38 14.30 -3.79
CA GLY A 109 -1.98 15.02 -4.99
C GLY A 109 -1.85 14.10 -6.22
N LEU A 110 -1.19 12.95 -6.08
CA LEU A 110 -1.10 11.95 -7.15
C LEU A 110 -2.46 11.37 -7.58
N GLN A 111 -3.47 11.40 -6.69
CA GLN A 111 -4.85 11.00 -6.98
C GLN A 111 -5.71 12.15 -7.54
N GLY A 112 -5.16 13.35 -7.71
CA GLY A 112 -5.91 14.54 -8.12
C GLY A 112 -6.97 14.98 -7.10
N LYS A 113 -6.83 14.59 -5.83
CA LYS A 113 -7.72 15.01 -4.74
C LYS A 113 -7.26 16.35 -4.18
N GLU A 114 -8.20 17.12 -3.64
CA GLU A 114 -7.86 18.38 -2.98
C GLU A 114 -6.91 18.14 -1.81
N VAL A 115 -5.80 18.86 -1.83
CA VAL A 115 -4.80 18.88 -0.77
C VAL A 115 -5.17 20.03 0.15
N SER A 116 -5.69 19.71 1.33
CA SER A 116 -5.86 20.68 2.41
C SER A 116 -4.71 20.56 3.41
N ASP A 117 -4.30 21.69 3.98
CA ASP A 117 -3.46 21.67 5.18
C ASP A 117 -4.28 21.07 6.32
N THR A 118 -3.97 19.81 6.65
CA THR A 118 -4.72 19.07 7.67
C THR A 118 -4.33 19.50 9.08
N GLY A 119 -3.33 20.36 9.27
CA GLY A 119 -2.88 20.77 10.61
C GLY A 119 -2.46 19.59 11.49
N GLY A 120 -2.33 18.38 10.93
CA GLY A 120 -2.20 17.14 11.67
C GLY A 120 -0.87 17.00 12.38
N GLU A 121 -0.79 16.15 13.40
CA GLU A 121 0.50 15.89 14.05
C GLU A 121 1.39 15.00 13.17
N ILE A 122 2.70 15.15 13.37
CA ILE A 122 3.70 14.26 12.76
C ILE A 122 3.37 12.84 13.22
N PRO A 123 3.24 11.87 12.31
CA PRO A 123 2.96 10.49 12.70
C PRO A 123 3.98 9.96 13.72
N GLU A 124 3.53 9.55 14.90
CA GLU A 124 4.39 8.89 15.89
C GLU A 124 4.93 7.56 15.36
N VAL A 125 4.09 6.82 14.64
CA VAL A 125 4.45 5.53 14.05
C VAL A 125 4.09 5.54 12.57
N ILE A 126 5.04 5.13 11.74
CA ILE A 126 4.82 4.81 10.34
C ILE A 126 5.25 3.37 10.16
N SER A 127 4.38 2.55 9.60
CA SER A 127 4.68 1.15 9.31
C SER A 127 4.20 0.78 7.92
N GLY A 128 4.69 -0.35 7.43
CA GLY A 128 4.44 -0.75 6.07
C GLY A 128 4.59 -2.24 5.86
N PHE A 129 4.36 -2.63 4.61
CA PHE A 129 4.57 -3.99 4.17
C PHE A 129 5.25 -4.01 2.80
N LEU A 130 5.95 -5.10 2.56
CA LEU A 130 6.55 -5.46 1.29
C LEU A 130 5.93 -6.78 0.84
N LEU A 131 5.26 -6.76 -0.30
CA LEU A 131 4.69 -7.94 -0.94
C LEU A 131 5.54 -8.28 -2.15
N ASN A 132 6.22 -9.42 -2.11
CA ASN A 132 6.90 -9.99 -3.28
C ASN A 132 6.13 -11.22 -3.75
N SER A 133 5.23 -11.06 -4.73
CA SER A 133 4.42 -12.16 -5.25
C SER A 133 4.00 -11.95 -6.69
N VAL A 134 3.78 -13.06 -7.40
CA VAL A 134 3.17 -13.08 -8.74
C VAL A 134 1.78 -12.44 -8.78
N LEU A 135 1.10 -12.30 -7.63
CA LEU A 135 -0.18 -11.59 -7.52
C LEU A 135 -0.06 -10.11 -7.92
N VAL A 136 1.07 -9.48 -7.62
CA VAL A 136 1.33 -8.06 -7.94
C VAL A 136 1.36 -7.84 -9.46
N GLU A 137 1.92 -8.78 -10.21
CA GLU A 137 1.98 -8.71 -11.68
C GLU A 137 0.60 -8.92 -12.32
N ASN A 138 -0.14 -9.92 -11.82
CA ASN A 138 -1.33 -10.43 -12.49
C ASN A 138 -2.62 -9.66 -12.15
N PHE A 139 -2.63 -8.87 -11.07
CA PHE A 139 -3.82 -8.14 -10.63
C PHE A 139 -3.55 -6.63 -10.55
N ARG A 140 -3.75 -5.93 -11.66
CA ARG A 140 -3.81 -4.46 -11.66
C ARG A 140 -5.09 -4.04 -10.94
N GLY A 141 -4.95 -3.36 -9.79
CA GLY A 141 -6.09 -2.89 -8.98
C GLY A 141 -6.31 -3.64 -7.67
N LEU A 142 -5.33 -4.40 -7.17
CA LEU A 142 -5.40 -4.91 -5.79
C LEU A 142 -5.65 -3.77 -4.80
N GLU A 143 -6.62 -3.96 -3.92
CA GLU A 143 -6.90 -3.04 -2.84
C GLU A 143 -6.20 -3.50 -1.56
N PHE A 144 -5.52 -2.56 -0.90
CA PHE A 144 -4.84 -2.80 0.37
C PHE A 144 -5.45 -1.92 1.43
N ARG A 145 -5.89 -2.54 2.54
CA ARG A 145 -6.42 -1.84 3.72
C ARG A 145 -5.70 -2.33 4.95
N ALA A 146 -5.10 -1.41 5.69
CA ALA A 146 -4.42 -1.73 6.93
C ALA A 146 -5.22 -1.19 8.12
N TYR A 147 -5.07 -1.83 9.28
CA TYR A 147 -5.77 -1.50 10.52
C TYR A 147 -4.81 -1.55 11.71
N ASP A 148 -5.04 -0.68 12.68
CA ASP A 148 -4.34 -0.60 13.97
C ASP A 148 -4.79 -1.67 14.98
N GLU A 149 -5.91 -2.32 14.70
CA GLU A 149 -6.48 -3.41 15.47
C GLU A 149 -6.51 -4.72 14.68
N ARG A 150 -6.42 -5.84 15.42
CA ARG A 150 -6.45 -7.19 14.83
C ARG A 150 -7.84 -7.64 14.39
N GLU A 151 -8.87 -7.05 14.98
CA GLU A 151 -10.27 -7.25 14.65
C GLU A 151 -11.00 -5.92 14.83
N GLY A 152 -11.82 -5.52 13.86
CA GLY A 152 -12.40 -4.18 13.88
C GLY A 152 -11.36 -3.08 13.61
N GLY A 153 -11.55 -1.93 14.24
CA GLY A 153 -10.71 -0.76 14.07
C GLY A 153 -11.03 0.08 12.81
N SER A 154 -10.53 1.31 12.85
CA SER A 154 -10.57 2.23 11.71
C SER A 154 -9.42 1.91 10.74
N PRO A 155 -9.63 2.04 9.42
CA PRO A 155 -8.54 1.84 8.47
C PRO A 155 -7.46 2.91 8.66
N LEU A 156 -6.20 2.48 8.62
CA LEU A 156 -5.04 3.36 8.63
C LEU A 156 -4.96 4.17 7.33
N GLU A 157 -4.49 5.41 7.44
CA GLU A 157 -4.23 6.25 6.28
C GLU A 157 -3.04 5.70 5.47
N ALA A 158 -3.28 5.37 4.20
CA ALA A 158 -2.22 4.96 3.30
C ALA A 158 -1.42 6.18 2.83
N LEU A 159 -0.12 6.18 3.10
CA LEU A 159 0.82 7.24 2.70
C LEU A 159 1.45 6.94 1.33
N ARG A 160 1.77 5.68 1.05
CA ARG A 160 2.31 5.24 -0.25
C ARG A 160 1.88 3.80 -0.55
N ILE A 161 1.37 3.55 -1.74
CA ILE A 161 1.13 2.19 -2.24
C ILE A 161 1.63 2.18 -3.68
N GLU A 162 2.70 1.44 -3.94
CA GLU A 162 3.38 1.49 -5.23
C GLU A 162 4.01 0.14 -5.59
N THR A 163 3.94 -0.21 -6.87
CA THR A 163 4.65 -1.36 -7.43
C THR A 163 6.07 -0.91 -7.84
N LEU A 164 7.08 -1.34 -7.09
CA LEU A 164 8.49 -0.96 -7.31
C LEU A 164 9.21 -1.84 -8.34
N GLY A 165 8.63 -2.99 -8.68
CA GLY A 165 9.16 -3.94 -9.65
C GLY A 165 8.10 -4.93 -10.10
N ARG A 166 8.46 -5.92 -10.93
CA ARG A 166 7.49 -6.86 -11.53
C ARG A 166 6.62 -7.58 -10.49
N HIS A 167 7.21 -8.00 -9.38
CA HIS A 167 6.53 -8.75 -8.31
C HIS A 167 6.51 -8.02 -6.97
N LEU A 168 7.12 -6.83 -6.90
CA LEU A 168 7.43 -6.16 -5.65
C LEU A 168 6.52 -4.95 -5.45
N LEU A 169 5.72 -4.99 -4.40
CA LEU A 169 4.80 -3.91 -4.00
C LEU A 169 5.14 -3.43 -2.59
N LEU A 170 5.24 -2.11 -2.46
CA LEU A 170 5.49 -1.40 -1.21
C LEU A 170 4.20 -0.70 -0.76
N GLY A 171 3.79 -0.95 0.48
CA GLY A 171 2.75 -0.20 1.16
C GLY A 171 3.30 0.49 2.41
N ILE A 172 3.00 1.76 2.60
CA ILE A 172 3.36 2.58 3.77
C ILE A 172 2.09 3.24 4.31
N PHE A 173 1.88 3.14 5.62
CA PHE A 173 0.70 3.62 6.32
C PHE A 173 1.08 4.46 7.53
N LYS A 174 0.23 5.44 7.84
CA LYS A 174 0.29 6.24 9.06
C LYS A 174 -0.29 5.42 10.21
N GLY A 175 0.56 4.93 11.11
CA GLY A 175 0.20 4.06 12.24
C GLY A 175 0.89 2.69 12.21
N GLU A 176 0.70 1.91 13.27
CA GLU A 176 1.19 0.53 13.39
C GLU A 176 0.19 -0.45 12.73
N ILE A 177 0.63 -1.19 11.72
CA ILE A 177 -0.21 -2.21 11.07
C ILE A 177 -0.29 -3.45 11.97
N LYS A 178 -1.48 -3.75 12.48
CA LYS A 178 -1.77 -5.03 13.16
C LYS A 178 -2.54 -6.01 12.29
N ARG A 179 -3.21 -5.51 11.25
CA ARG A 179 -3.94 -6.30 10.27
C ARG A 179 -3.86 -5.67 8.88
N LEU A 180 -3.63 -6.51 7.88
CA LEU A 180 -3.64 -6.14 6.47
C LEU A 180 -4.67 -6.98 5.73
N GLU A 181 -5.58 -6.31 5.05
CA GLU A 181 -6.50 -6.90 4.09
C GLU A 181 -6.02 -6.63 2.68
N ILE A 182 -5.96 -7.69 1.86
CA ILE A 182 -5.65 -7.62 0.44
C ILE A 182 -6.88 -8.12 -0.31
N ALA A 183 -7.57 -7.22 -1.01
CA ALA A 183 -8.74 -7.56 -1.78
C ALA A 183 -8.45 -7.49 -3.28
N GLN A 184 -9.02 -8.42 -4.04
CA GLN A 184 -9.06 -8.31 -5.49
C GLN A 184 -9.87 -7.07 -5.91
N PRO A 185 -9.52 -6.40 -7.02
CA PRO A 185 -10.29 -5.28 -7.53
C PRO A 185 -11.77 -5.69 -7.67
N PRO A 186 -12.72 -4.85 -7.22
CA PRO A 186 -14.14 -5.16 -7.25
C PRO A 186 -14.74 -5.17 -8.68
N GLU A 187 -13.96 -4.80 -9.69
CA GLU A 187 -14.41 -4.43 -11.04
C GLU A 187 -14.75 -5.62 -11.96
N GLY A 188 -14.75 -6.86 -11.46
CA GLY A 188 -15.04 -8.04 -12.26
C GLY A 188 -16.05 -8.98 -11.63
N LEU A 189 -17.26 -9.05 -12.21
CA LEU A 189 -18.16 -10.19 -12.04
C LEU A 189 -17.51 -11.38 -12.76
N HIS A 190 -16.83 -12.24 -12.01
CA HIS A 190 -16.21 -13.45 -12.56
C HIS A 190 -17.00 -14.68 -12.15
N PHE A 191 -17.22 -15.59 -13.09
CA PHE A 191 -17.66 -16.94 -12.77
C PHE A 191 -16.48 -17.70 -12.20
N GLY A 192 -16.63 -18.26 -11.01
CA GLY A 192 -15.49 -18.88 -10.32
C GLY A 192 -15.88 -20.01 -9.40
N PHE A 193 -14.89 -20.87 -9.16
CA PHE A 193 -14.93 -22.03 -8.28
C PHE A 193 -13.53 -22.29 -7.71
N LEU A 194 -13.46 -23.01 -6.59
CA LEU A 194 -12.23 -23.45 -5.96
C LEU A 194 -11.90 -24.87 -6.42
N THR A 195 -10.62 -25.22 -6.48
CA THR A 195 -10.20 -26.61 -6.71
C THR A 195 -9.60 -27.15 -5.43
N GLU A 196 -10.24 -28.14 -4.82
CA GLU A 196 -9.73 -28.87 -3.65
C GLU A 196 -9.55 -30.34 -4.02
N GLY A 197 -8.33 -30.86 -3.96
CA GLY A 197 -8.05 -32.26 -4.28
C GLY A 197 -8.42 -32.67 -5.72
N GLY A 198 -8.43 -31.74 -6.68
CA GLY A 198 -8.83 -31.98 -8.07
C GLY A 198 -10.34 -32.00 -8.33
N VAL A 199 -11.15 -31.71 -7.30
CA VAL A 199 -12.60 -31.51 -7.41
C VAL A 199 -12.88 -30.01 -7.45
N LEU A 200 -13.74 -29.60 -8.38
CA LEU A 200 -14.22 -28.23 -8.45
C LEU A 200 -15.33 -28.05 -7.42
N LYS A 201 -15.16 -27.09 -6.52
CA LYS A 201 -16.11 -26.77 -5.46
C LYS A 201 -16.59 -25.34 -5.55
N LYS A 202 -17.86 -25.14 -5.23
CA LYS A 202 -18.47 -23.82 -5.15
C LYS A 202 -19.27 -23.66 -3.87
N SER A 203 -18.97 -22.62 -3.10
CA SER A 203 -19.83 -22.21 -1.99
C SER A 203 -21.13 -21.64 -2.53
N VAL A 204 -22.26 -22.19 -2.09
CA VAL A 204 -23.58 -21.72 -2.52
C VAL A 204 -23.98 -20.44 -1.79
N ARG A 205 -24.96 -19.72 -2.32
CA ARG A 205 -25.40 -18.41 -1.83
C ARG A 205 -26.82 -18.49 -1.26
N ASP A 206 -27.11 -17.61 -0.30
CA ASP A 206 -28.50 -17.36 0.12
C ASP A 206 -29.17 -16.45 -0.92
N MET A 207 -30.33 -16.85 -1.45
CA MET A 207 -31.04 -16.09 -2.49
C MET A 207 -31.74 -14.83 -1.99
N ASN A 208 -32.00 -14.73 -0.68
CA ASN A 208 -32.65 -13.56 -0.09
C ASN A 208 -31.62 -12.50 0.32
N GLU A 209 -30.48 -12.93 0.88
CA GLU A 209 -29.45 -12.00 1.40
C GLU A 209 -28.24 -11.84 0.46
N GLY A 210 -28.07 -12.69 -0.55
CA GLY A 210 -26.92 -12.69 -1.45
C GLY A 210 -25.59 -13.09 -0.79
N ARG A 211 -25.63 -13.55 0.47
CA ARG A 211 -24.47 -13.94 1.26
C ARG A 211 -24.08 -15.39 0.96
N LEU A 212 -22.77 -15.65 0.84
CA LEU A 212 -22.26 -17.01 0.72
C LEU A 212 -22.52 -17.79 2.01
N ILE A 213 -23.12 -18.98 1.90
CA ILE A 213 -23.33 -19.89 3.02
C ILE A 213 -22.21 -20.94 3.08
N LYS A 214 -21.98 -21.55 4.25
CA LYS A 214 -20.89 -22.54 4.46
C LYS A 214 -21.13 -23.90 3.78
N LYS A 215 -22.16 -24.04 2.93
CA LYS A 215 -22.41 -25.25 2.15
C LYS A 215 -21.65 -25.16 0.82
N GLN A 216 -21.01 -26.26 0.42
CA GLN A 216 -20.30 -26.35 -0.86
C GLN A 216 -20.93 -27.41 -1.75
N ALA A 217 -21.07 -27.10 -3.04
CA ALA A 217 -21.50 -28.02 -4.07
C ALA A 217 -20.32 -28.35 -5.00
N ASP A 218 -20.28 -29.59 -5.46
CA ASP A 218 -19.29 -30.03 -6.44
C ASP A 218 -19.75 -29.66 -7.85
N LEU A 219 -18.88 -29.02 -8.62
CA LEU A 219 -19.06 -28.83 -10.05
C LEU A 219 -18.49 -30.05 -10.78
N VAL A 220 -19.25 -30.53 -11.76
CA VAL A 220 -18.94 -31.77 -12.48
C VAL A 220 -18.14 -31.44 -13.73
N TRP A 221 -17.01 -32.11 -13.90
CA TRP A 221 -16.26 -32.07 -15.14
C TRP A 221 -17.00 -32.84 -16.22
N LYS A 222 -17.22 -32.22 -17.38
CA LYS A 222 -17.61 -32.94 -18.60
C LYS A 222 -16.38 -33.51 -19.31
N SER A 223 -15.31 -32.72 -19.39
CA SER A 223 -13.99 -33.12 -19.89
C SER A 223 -12.92 -32.36 -19.10
N LYS A 224 -12.01 -33.08 -18.44
CA LYS A 224 -10.90 -32.47 -17.70
C LYS A 224 -9.81 -31.93 -18.63
N GLU A 225 -9.56 -32.65 -19.73
CA GLU A 225 -8.55 -32.28 -20.74
C GLU A 225 -8.92 -30.97 -21.43
N ASP A 226 -10.18 -30.82 -21.82
CA ASP A 226 -10.68 -29.62 -22.50
C ASP A 226 -11.10 -28.50 -21.54
N ARG A 227 -10.98 -28.73 -20.22
CA ARG A 227 -11.44 -27.81 -19.16
C ARG A 227 -12.92 -27.42 -19.30
N VAL A 228 -13.78 -28.38 -19.64
CA VAL A 228 -15.23 -28.16 -19.82
C VAL A 228 -16.03 -28.71 -18.64
N ILE A 229 -16.88 -27.87 -18.06
CA ILE A 229 -17.83 -28.26 -17.00
C ILE A 229 -19.14 -28.79 -17.58
N ASP A 230 -19.75 -29.76 -16.91
CA ASP A 230 -21.11 -30.19 -17.20
C ASP A 230 -22.09 -29.27 -16.46
N VAL A 231 -22.66 -28.32 -17.20
CA VAL A 231 -23.63 -27.35 -16.66
C VAL A 231 -24.85 -28.05 -16.07
N LYS A 232 -25.36 -29.12 -16.70
CA LYS A 232 -26.59 -29.79 -16.27
C LYS A 232 -26.37 -30.54 -14.96
N ALA A 233 -25.28 -31.30 -14.87
CA ALA A 233 -24.93 -32.04 -13.67
C ALA A 233 -24.54 -31.08 -12.52
N SER A 234 -23.78 -30.03 -12.83
CA SER A 234 -23.41 -29.01 -11.84
C SER A 234 -24.61 -28.23 -11.32
N ALA A 235 -25.57 -27.86 -12.18
CA ALA A 235 -26.82 -27.22 -11.79
C ALA A 235 -27.67 -28.11 -10.88
N ALA A 236 -27.70 -29.43 -11.11
CA ALA A 236 -28.40 -30.36 -10.23
C ALA A 236 -27.78 -30.41 -8.82
N ASN A 237 -26.44 -30.43 -8.74
CA ASN A 237 -25.72 -30.39 -7.47
C ASN A 237 -25.95 -29.08 -6.73
N LEU A 238 -25.83 -27.94 -7.42
CA LEU A 238 -26.10 -26.62 -6.85
C LEU A 238 -27.54 -26.50 -6.33
N LYS A 239 -28.53 -26.97 -7.12
CA LYS A 239 -29.94 -26.97 -6.71
C LYS A 239 -30.14 -27.72 -5.40
N LYS A 240 -29.53 -28.90 -5.28
CA LYS A 240 -29.64 -29.76 -4.10
C LYS A 240 -28.99 -29.11 -2.88
N THR A 241 -27.80 -28.53 -3.04
CA THR A 241 -27.03 -27.95 -1.93
C THR A 241 -27.57 -26.60 -1.46
N ALA A 242 -28.06 -25.77 -2.39
CA ALA A 242 -28.68 -24.48 -2.11
C ALA A 242 -30.17 -24.62 -1.70
N GLU A 243 -30.72 -25.84 -1.71
CA GLU A 243 -32.12 -26.15 -1.36
C GLU A 243 -33.15 -25.34 -2.18
N LEU A 244 -32.85 -25.13 -3.46
CA LEU A 244 -33.66 -24.28 -4.32
C LEU A 244 -34.84 -24.99 -4.95
N PRO A 245 -36.01 -24.32 -5.07
CA PRO A 245 -37.18 -24.90 -5.71
C PRO A 245 -36.93 -25.21 -7.19
N GLN A 246 -36.16 -24.35 -7.86
CA GLN A 246 -35.78 -24.50 -9.27
C GLN A 246 -34.34 -24.02 -9.50
N MET A 247 -33.76 -24.47 -10.60
CA MET A 247 -32.44 -24.06 -11.04
C MET A 247 -32.50 -23.85 -12.55
N THR A 248 -32.84 -22.63 -12.96
CA THR A 248 -32.80 -22.21 -14.36
C THR A 248 -31.42 -21.63 -14.68
N SER A 249 -31.23 -21.16 -15.92
CA SER A 249 -30.00 -20.45 -16.30
C SER A 249 -29.75 -19.21 -15.45
N ALA A 250 -30.79 -18.56 -14.93
CA ALA A 250 -30.65 -17.37 -14.09
C ALA A 250 -30.09 -17.71 -12.71
N GLU A 251 -30.68 -18.67 -11.99
CA GLU A 251 -30.17 -19.10 -10.69
C GLU A 251 -28.78 -19.72 -10.81
N PHE A 252 -28.53 -20.48 -11.89
CA PHE A 252 -27.20 -21.05 -12.14
C PHE A 252 -26.15 -19.95 -12.36
N ALA A 253 -26.46 -18.93 -13.17
CA ALA A 253 -25.56 -17.81 -13.39
C ALA A 253 -25.30 -17.05 -12.08
N LEU A 254 -26.34 -16.79 -11.29
CA LEU A 254 -26.24 -16.10 -10.00
C LEU A 254 -25.34 -16.85 -9.01
N GLU A 255 -25.50 -18.16 -8.90
CA GLU A 255 -24.65 -19.02 -8.06
C GLU A 255 -23.21 -19.04 -8.54
N MET A 256 -22.99 -19.04 -9.86
CA MET A 256 -21.66 -19.09 -10.44
C MET A 256 -20.87 -17.78 -10.27
N ILE A 257 -21.54 -16.64 -10.07
CA ILE A 257 -20.86 -15.37 -9.74
C ILE A 257 -19.98 -15.59 -8.51
N GLN A 258 -18.75 -15.10 -8.55
CA GLN A 258 -17.81 -15.09 -7.44
C GLN A 258 -17.46 -13.65 -7.09
N ASN A 259 -17.58 -13.31 -5.80
CA ASN A 259 -17.16 -12.01 -5.32
C ASN A 259 -15.62 -11.97 -5.28
N ALA A 260 -15.07 -10.76 -5.38
CA ALA A 260 -13.67 -10.51 -5.10
C ALA A 260 -13.27 -11.17 -3.77
N GLN A 261 -12.19 -11.94 -3.80
CA GLN A 261 -11.67 -12.55 -2.59
C GLN A 261 -10.82 -11.54 -1.83
N THR A 262 -10.93 -11.60 -0.51
CA THR A 262 -10.10 -10.83 0.42
C THR A 262 -9.25 -11.79 1.24
N GLY A 263 -7.93 -11.65 1.14
CA GLY A 263 -6.98 -12.26 2.06
C GLY A 263 -6.78 -11.38 3.28
N VAL A 264 -6.78 -11.96 4.48
CA VAL A 264 -6.58 -11.23 5.74
C VAL A 264 -5.34 -11.76 6.46
N PHE A 265 -4.38 -10.87 6.70
CA PHE A 265 -3.15 -11.16 7.42
C PHE A 265 -3.18 -10.42 8.76
N ARG A 266 -2.88 -11.14 9.85
CA ARG A 266 -2.84 -10.58 11.20
C ARG A 266 -1.45 -10.76 11.79
N MET A 267 -0.95 -9.71 12.42
CA MET A 267 0.33 -9.77 13.12
C MET A 267 0.21 -10.60 14.39
N GLY A 268 1.16 -11.52 14.60
CA GLY A 268 1.21 -12.37 15.80
C GLY A 268 1.43 -11.55 17.09
N GLU A 269 1.13 -12.14 18.25
CA GLU A 269 1.59 -11.58 19.52
C GLU A 269 3.09 -11.78 19.62
N SER A 270 3.83 -10.69 19.71
CA SER A 270 5.13 -10.74 20.34
C SER A 270 4.87 -11.14 21.79
N LYS A 271 5.10 -12.40 22.14
CA LYS A 271 5.27 -12.76 23.55
C LYS A 271 6.48 -11.97 24.01
N ALA A 272 6.25 -10.97 24.87
CA ALA A 272 7.32 -10.36 25.63
C ALA A 272 8.11 -11.50 26.26
N VAL A 273 9.35 -11.69 25.82
CA VAL A 273 10.29 -12.56 26.50
C VAL A 273 10.57 -11.84 27.80
N GLU A 274 9.92 -12.25 28.89
CA GLU A 274 10.36 -11.97 30.25
C GLU A 274 11.73 -12.64 30.43
N GLY A 275 12.76 -11.94 29.94
CA GLY A 275 14.15 -12.25 30.19
C GLY A 275 14.57 -11.49 31.43
N GLY A 276 14.44 -12.14 32.59
CA GLY A 276 15.00 -11.65 33.83
C GLY A 276 16.52 -11.50 33.73
N LEU A 277 17.00 -10.38 34.27
CA LEU A 277 18.29 -10.26 34.95
C LEU A 277 18.02 -9.66 36.33
#